data_AF-A0A3M9Z505-F1
#
_entry.id   AF-A0A3M9Z505-F1
#
_cell.length_a   1.000
_cell.length_b   1.000
_cell.length_c   1.000
_cell.angle_alpha   90.00
_cell.angle_beta   90.00
_cell.angle_gamma   90.00
#
_symmetry.space_group_name_H-M   'P 1'
#
loop_
_entity.id
_entity.type
_entity.pdbx_description
1 polymer ?
#
loop_
_entity_poly.entity_id
_entity_poly.type
_entity_poly.pdbx_seq_one_letter_code
_entity_poly.pdbx_strand_id
1 'polypeptide(L)' 'MSEAGAQVCPICGVKILKLIGGDRVLFSSGPPGTRSLLWAKVCQYTQKSGCINQDGGSGSTGQRLP' A
#
# COMPACT_ATOMS: atom_id res chain seq x y z
N MET A 1 8.88 -5.15 -22.48
CA MET A 1 9.29 -5.49 -21.10
C MET A 1 8.17 -5.03 -20.19
N SER A 2 7.52 -5.95 -19.47
CA SER A 2 6.42 -5.61 -18.58
C SER A 2 6.99 -4.81 -17.41
N GLU A 3 6.71 -3.51 -17.38
CA GLU A 3 7.01 -2.62 -16.27
C GLU A 3 6.52 -3.30 -14.98
N ALA A 4 7.44 -3.79 -14.16
CA ALA A 4 7.10 -4.28 -12.83
C ALA A 4 6.54 -3.08 -12.06
N GLY A 5 5.21 -2.98 -12.00
CA GLY A 5 4.50 -1.80 -11.54
C GLY A 5 4.89 -1.45 -10.11
N ALA A 6 5.76 -0.46 -9.94
CA ALA A 6 6.13 0.07 -8.65
C ALA A 6 5.18 1.22 -8.28
N GLN A 7 4.57 1.17 -7.09
CA GLN A 7 3.75 2.23 -6.54
C GLN A 7 4.46 2.85 -5.35
N VAL A 8 4.58 4.17 -5.29
CA VAL A 8 5.15 4.88 -4.13
C VAL A 8 4.04 5.65 -3.45
N CYS A 9 3.92 5.49 -2.13
CA CYS A 9 2.97 6.26 -1.35
C CYS A 9 3.50 7.69 -1.17
N PRO A 10 2.78 8.74 -1.63
CA PRO A 10 3.22 10.12 -1.46
C PRO A 10 3.15 10.60 0.00
N ILE A 11 2.43 9.87 0.87
CA ILE A 11 2.22 10.25 2.27
C ILE A 11 3.31 9.70 3.18
N CYS A 12 3.68 8.43 3.02
CA CYS A 12 4.67 7.78 3.88
C CYS A 12 5.97 7.37 3.17
N GLY A 13 6.09 7.62 1.86
CA GLY A 13 7.29 7.34 1.07
C GLY A 13 7.57 5.85 0.81
N VAL A 14 6.72 4.95 1.28
CA VAL A 14 6.89 3.51 1.09
C VAL A 14 6.69 3.12 -0.37
N LYS A 15 7.57 2.25 -0.87
CA LYS A 15 7.51 1.72 -2.24
C LYS A 15 6.98 0.28 -2.24
N ILE A 16 6.01 0.01 -3.09
CA ILE A 16 5.40 -1.30 -3.29
C ILE A 16 5.76 -1.77 -4.69
N LEU A 17 6.42 -2.92 -4.78
CA LEU A 17 6.72 -3.59 -6.04
C LEU A 17 5.67 -4.66 -6.27
N LYS A 18 4.91 -4.55 -7.35
CA LYS A 18 3.98 -5.60 -7.79
C LYS A 18 4.78 -6.67 -8.53
N LEU A 19 4.92 -7.84 -7.91
CA LEU A 19 5.62 -8.99 -8.47
C LEU A 19 4.63 -10.11 -8.74
N ILE A 20 4.92 -10.93 -9.76
CA ILE A 20 4.19 -12.17 -10.00
C ILE A 20 4.48 -13.10 -8.82
N GLY A 21 3.46 -13.42 -8.02
CA GLY A 21 3.59 -14.20 -6.80
C GLY A 21 3.45 -13.41 -5.49
N GLY A 22 3.29 -12.07 -5.55
CA GLY A 22 2.94 -11.26 -4.39
C GLY A 22 3.62 -9.89 -4.33
N ASP A 23 2.98 -8.95 -3.66
CA ASP A 23 3.53 -7.59 -3.47
C ASP A 23 4.71 -7.59 -2.49
N ARG A 24 5.82 -6.96 -2.89
CA ARG A 24 6.97 -6.69 -2.02
C ARG A 24 7.00 -5.22 -1.61
N VAL A 25 7.02 -4.95 -0.32
CA VAL A 25 7.07 -3.60 0.24
C VAL A 25 8.51 -3.26 0.64
N LEU A 26 8.99 -2.11 0.18
CA LEU A 26 10.27 -1.51 0.56
C LEU A 26 10.02 -0.33 1.49
N PHE A 27 10.40 -0.51 2.75
CA PHE A 27 10.41 0.56 3.74
C PHE A 27 11.64 1.45 3.56
N SER A 28 11.57 2.68 4.06
CA SER A 28 12.71 3.61 4.08
C SER A 28 13.85 3.14 5.00
N SER A 29 13.55 2.24 5.95
CA SER A 29 14.52 1.66 6.87
C SER A 29 14.12 0.23 7.25
N GLY A 30 15.11 -0.64 7.39
CA GLY A 30 14.90 -2.04 7.77
C GLY A 30 14.56 -2.97 6.60
N PRO A 31 14.17 -4.22 6.90
CA PRO A 31 13.94 -5.24 5.89
C PRO A 31 12.67 -4.98 5.08
N PRO A 32 12.62 -5.42 3.81
CA PRO A 32 11.40 -5.49 3.03
C PRO A 32 10.32 -6.32 3.73
N GLY A 33 9.06 -6.00 3.47
CA GLY A 33 7.92 -6.73 4.02
C GLY A 33 6.77 -6.86 3.03
N THR A 34 5.58 -7.11 3.58
CA THR A 34 4.33 -7.27 2.83
C THR A 34 3.40 -6.06 3.08
N ARG A 35 2.31 -5.96 2.30
CA ARG A 35 1.28 -4.93 2.54
C ARG A 35 0.66 -5.02 3.94
N SER A 36 0.50 -6.22 4.47
CA SER A 36 0.01 -6.44 5.84
C SER A 36 0.97 -5.83 6.87
N LEU A 37 2.28 -6.04 6.69
CA LEU A 37 3.28 -5.43 7.58
C LEU A 37 3.32 -3.91 7.45
N LEU A 38 3.12 -3.39 6.22
CA LEU A 38 3.04 -1.96 5.96
C LEU A 38 1.86 -1.31 6.69
N TRP A 39 0.68 -1.95 6.62
CA TRP A 39 -0.51 -1.49 7.34
C TRP A 39 -0.25 -1.40 8.84
N ALA A 40 0.20 -2.52 9.44
CA ALA A 40 0.44 -2.64 10.87
C ALA A 40 1.51 -1.66 11.41
N LYS A 41 2.53 -1.34 10.61
CA LYS A 41 3.64 -0.48 11.08
C LYS A 41 3.45 1.00 10.79
N VAL A 42 2.80 1.35 9.69
CA VAL A 42 2.83 2.73 9.17
C VAL A 42 1.43 3.27 9.00
N CYS A 43 0.60 2.58 8.21
CA CYS A 43 -0.63 3.18 7.72
C CYS A 43 -1.74 3.21 8.78
N GLN A 44 -1.76 2.26 9.72
CA GLN A 44 -2.68 2.31 10.87
C GLN A 44 -2.51 3.59 11.71
N TYR A 45 -1.29 4.15 11.74
CA TYR A 45 -0.97 5.38 12.48
C TYR A 45 -1.01 6.63 11.60
N THR A 46 -0.75 6.49 10.30
CA THR A 46 -0.65 7.64 9.40
C THR A 46 -2.00 8.33 9.23
N GLN A 47 -3.12 7.60 9.18
CA GLN A 47 -4.53 8.08 9.09
C GLN A 47 -4.78 9.31 8.17
N LYS A 48 -3.90 9.57 7.21
CA LYS A 48 -3.97 10.71 6.28
C LYS A 48 -4.66 10.31 4.99
N SER A 49 -5.51 11.20 4.49
CA SER A 49 -6.09 11.06 3.15
C SER A 49 -4.98 11.00 2.10
N GLY A 50 -5.16 10.14 1.09
CA GLY A 50 -4.18 9.93 0.02
C GLY A 50 -3.09 8.88 0.30
N CYS A 51 -3.08 8.26 1.49
CA CYS A 51 -2.22 7.09 1.71
C CYS A 51 -2.73 5.92 0.85
N ILE A 52 -1.91 5.42 -0.09
CA ILE A 52 -2.31 4.34 -1.02
C ILE A 52 -2.48 2.97 -0.35
N ASN A 53 -2.17 2.88 0.94
CA ASN A 53 -2.29 1.66 1.73
C ASN A 53 -3.27 1.90 2.88
N GLN A 54 -4.54 2.11 2.51
CA GLN A 54 -5.68 1.99 3.42
C GLN A 54 -5.99 0.49 3.58
N ASP A 55 -6.31 0.04 4.78
CA ASP A 55 -6.69 -1.35 5.06
C ASP A 55 -7.75 -1.83 4.06
N GLY A 56 -7.66 -3.10 3.69
CA GLY A 56 -8.37 -3.71 2.57
C GLY A 56 -9.74 -3.10 2.24
N GLY A 57 -9.84 -2.45 1.07
CA GLY A 57 -11.10 -1.83 0.67
C GLY A 57 -11.12 -1.16 -0.70
N SER A 58 -10.37 -1.63 -1.69
CA SER A 58 -10.73 -1.37 -3.09
C SER A 58 -11.54 -2.55 -3.66
N GLY A 59 -12.54 -2.98 -2.90
CA GLY A 59 -13.84 -3.30 -3.47
C GLY A 59 -14.66 -2.04 -3.35
N SER A 60 -14.99 -1.43 -4.48
CA SER A 60 -16.17 -0.57 -4.61
C SER A 60 -17.32 -1.11 -3.75
N THR A 61 -17.75 -0.38 -2.72
CA THR A 61 -19.16 -0.16 -2.34
C THR A 61 -19.20 0.90 -1.23
N GLY A 62 -18.85 2.13 -1.61
CA GLY A 62 -19.53 3.31 -1.08
C GLY A 62 -20.63 3.71 -2.08
N GLN A 63 -21.40 2.74 -2.57
CA GLN A 63 -22.60 3.05 -3.33
C GLN A 63 -23.64 3.51 -2.32
N ARG A 64 -23.61 4.83 -2.06
CA ARG A 64 -24.76 5.58 -1.60
C ARG A 64 -25.86 5.38 -2.65
N LEU A 65 -26.84 4.55 -2.35
CA LEU A 65 -28.15 4.55 -3.01
C LEU A 65 -29.24 4.69 -1.94
N PRO A 66 -30.38 5.33 -2.28
CA PRO A 66 -31.24 6.12 -1.39
C PRO A 66 -31.90 5.37 -0.24
#